data_AF-A0A6N7YYY1-F1
#
_entry.id   AF-A0A6N7YYY1-F1
#
_cell.length_a   1.000
_cell.length_b   1.000
_cell.length_c   1.000
_cell.angle_alpha   90.00
_cell.angle_beta   90.00
_cell.angle_gamma   90.00
#
_symmetry.space_group_name_H-M   'P 1'
#
loop_
_entity.id
_entity.type
_entity.pdbx_description
1 polymer ?
#
loop_
_entity_poly.entity_id
_entity_poly.type
_entity_poly.pdbx_seq_one_letter_code
_entity_poly.pdbx_strand_id
1 'polypeptide(L)'
;MRELGDHAFALHVDGPRRELVIANAVLARPMPQADPSIRRAVEAECERLLEARQRRSGAAARVRARLLEQPDAMPSMADLASELHLDVRTLRRHLAADGTTFRALRQEVCTVLAVELLETVGLGVGEVAARLGYSDATAFTHAFTRWKGKPPSALS
;
A
#
# COMPACT_ATOMS: atom_id res chain seq x y z
N MET A 1 -10.36 -33.12 -0.32
CA MET A 1 -11.41 -32.86 0.68
C MET A 1 -11.32 -33.97 1.71
N ARG A 2 -10.59 -33.76 2.82
CA ARG A 2 -10.44 -34.75 3.91
C ARG A 2 -11.12 -34.18 5.15
N GLU A 3 -11.94 -35.01 5.77
CA GLU A 3 -12.80 -34.72 6.90
C GLU A 3 -12.01 -34.12 8.07
N LEU A 4 -12.32 -32.87 8.39
CA LEU A 4 -11.93 -32.25 9.65
C LEU A 4 -12.88 -32.78 10.72
N GLY A 5 -12.37 -33.71 11.53
CA GLY A 5 -13.00 -34.07 12.80
C GLY A 5 -13.17 -32.84 13.70
N ASP A 6 -14.09 -32.98 14.66
CA ASP A 6 -14.63 -31.96 15.57
C ASP A 6 -13.56 -31.30 16.48
N HIS A 7 -12.67 -30.52 15.87
CA HIS A 7 -11.52 -29.90 16.53
C HIS A 7 -11.57 -28.37 16.37
N ALA A 8 -11.46 -27.65 17.48
CA ALA A 8 -11.53 -26.19 17.55
C ALA A 8 -10.44 -25.47 16.73
N PHE A 9 -9.34 -26.15 16.44
CA PHE A 9 -8.21 -25.67 15.64
C PHE A 9 -7.57 -26.82 14.86
N ALA A 10 -7.16 -26.57 13.62
CA ALA A 10 -6.30 -27.46 12.85
C ALA A 10 -5.10 -26.66 12.31
N LEU A 11 -3.89 -27.14 12.59
CA LEU A 11 -2.66 -26.58 12.03
C LEU A 11 -2.24 -27.46 10.85
N HIS A 12 -2.14 -26.88 9.67
CA HIS A 12 -1.64 -27.55 8.47
C HIS A 12 -0.24 -27.02 8.14
N VAL A 13 0.73 -27.93 8.05
CA VAL A 13 2.16 -27.59 7.88
C VAL A 13 2.75 -28.27 6.64
N ASP A 14 1.92 -28.61 5.65
CA ASP A 14 2.38 -29.32 4.45
C ASP A 14 2.70 -28.33 3.31
N GLY A 15 3.97 -28.32 2.87
CA GLY A 15 4.47 -27.43 1.81
C GLY A 15 5.02 -26.06 2.29
N PRO A 16 5.28 -25.09 1.38
CA PRO A 16 5.90 -23.80 1.73
C PRO A 16 4.97 -22.86 2.51
N ARG A 17 3.73 -23.28 2.81
CA ARG A 17 2.73 -22.49 3.53
C ARG A 17 2.39 -23.14 4.86
N ARG A 18 2.31 -22.31 5.90
CA ARG A 18 1.86 -22.68 7.24
C ARG A 18 0.47 -22.09 7.43
N GLU A 19 -0.53 -22.95 7.62
CA GLU A 19 -1.93 -22.53 7.72
C GLU A 19 -2.50 -22.90 9.09
N LEU A 20 -3.19 -21.94 9.71
CA LEU A 20 -3.94 -22.13 10.94
C LEU A 20 -5.43 -21.99 10.61
N VAL A 21 -6.18 -23.08 10.71
CA VAL A 21 -7.63 -23.11 10.48
C VAL A 21 -8.33 -23.00 11.83
N ILE A 22 -9.16 -21.97 11.98
CA ILE A 22 -9.94 -21.69 13.18
C ILE A 22 -11.42 -21.80 12.82
N ALA A 23 -12.19 -22.57 13.59
CA ALA A 23 -13.63 -22.63 13.39
C ALA A 23 -14.27 -21.26 13.64
N ASN A 24 -15.17 -20.81 12.75
CA ASN A 24 -15.75 -19.47 12.86
C ASN A 24 -16.53 -19.25 14.17
N ALA A 25 -17.14 -20.31 14.72
CA ALA A 25 -17.79 -20.29 16.02
C ALA A 25 -16.82 -19.98 17.19
N VAL A 26 -15.53 -20.29 17.04
CA VAL A 26 -14.48 -19.95 18.02
C VAL A 26 -14.06 -18.48 17.87
N LEU A 27 -13.97 -17.96 16.64
CA LEU A 27 -13.70 -16.53 16.39
C LEU A 27 -14.81 -15.61 16.92
N ALA A 28 -16.05 -16.09 16.91
CA ALA A 28 -17.21 -15.35 17.40
C ALA A 28 -17.32 -15.31 18.94
N ARG A 29 -16.50 -16.10 19.66
CA ARG A 29 -16.53 -16.11 21.14
C ARG A 29 -15.81 -14.88 21.69
N PRO A 30 -16.41 -14.16 22.66
CA PRO A 30 -15.70 -13.13 23.41
C PRO A 30 -14.45 -13.73 24.07
N MET A 31 -13.32 -13.02 24.00
CA MET A 31 -12.10 -13.47 24.66
C MET A 31 -12.35 -13.63 26.17
N PRO A 32 -12.08 -14.81 26.77
CA PRO A 32 -12.41 -15.08 28.17
C PRO A 32 -11.75 -14.13 29.17
N GLN A 33 -10.62 -13.53 28.79
CA GLN A 33 -9.83 -12.58 29.59
C GLN A 33 -9.83 -11.17 28.98
N ALA A 34 -10.86 -10.81 28.21
CA ALA A 34 -10.95 -9.49 27.60
C ALA A 34 -11.02 -8.40 28.68
N ASP A 35 -9.91 -7.70 28.90
CA ASP A 35 -9.83 -6.53 29.77
C ASP A 35 -9.66 -5.27 28.92
N PRO A 36 -10.62 -4.32 28.95
CA PRO A 36 -10.54 -3.07 28.19
C PRO A 36 -9.33 -2.18 28.53
N SER A 37 -8.77 -2.29 29.73
CA SER A 37 -7.56 -1.57 30.13
C SER A 37 -6.31 -2.20 29.51
N ILE A 38 -6.19 -3.53 29.57
CA ILE A 38 -5.10 -4.28 28.93
C ILE A 38 -5.14 -4.12 27.42
N ARG A 39 -6.33 -4.19 26.81
CA ARG A 39 -6.50 -3.94 25.37
C ARG A 39 -5.94 -2.59 24.96
N ARG A 40 -6.30 -1.52 25.66
CA ARG A 40 -5.80 -0.16 25.38
C ARG A 40 -4.29 -0.04 25.56
N ALA A 41 -3.74 -0.66 26.61
CA ALA A 41 -2.30 -0.65 26.86
C ALA A 41 -1.53 -1.37 25.74
N VAL A 42 -2.02 -2.54 25.31
CA VAL A 42 -1.42 -3.31 24.21
C VAL A 42 -1.56 -2.57 22.88
N GLU A 43 -2.72 -1.97 22.58
CA GLU A 43 -2.94 -1.14 21.38
C GLU A 43 -1.95 0.03 21.34
N ALA A 44 -1.78 0.75 22.45
CA ALA A 44 -0.83 1.88 22.53
C ALA A 44 0.63 1.45 22.34
N GLU A 45 1.04 0.32 22.91
CA GLU A 45 2.41 -0.19 22.76
C GLU A 45 2.67 -0.69 21.33
N CYS A 46 1.70 -1.39 20.72
CA CYS A 46 1.76 -1.77 19.31
C CYS A 46 1.91 -0.55 18.41
N GLU A 47 1.12 0.52 18.63
CA GLU A 47 1.22 1.76 17.88
C GLU A 47 2.62 2.38 18.05
N ARG A 48 3.14 2.48 19.28
CA ARG A 48 4.48 3.00 19.56
C ARG A 48 5.60 2.23 18.83
N LEU A 49 5.52 0.90 18.81
CA LEU A 49 6.48 0.04 18.11
C LEU A 49 6.41 0.22 16.58
N LEU A 50 5.20 0.33 16.03
CA LEU A 50 4.99 0.64 14.61
C LEU A 50 5.56 2.01 14.24
N GLU A 51 5.36 3.03 15.07
CA GLU A 51 5.91 4.37 14.86
C GLU A 51 7.45 4.37 14.91
N ALA A 52 8.06 3.65 15.86
CA ALA A 52 9.51 3.52 15.94
C ALA A 52 10.09 2.82 14.69
N ARG A 53 9.42 1.77 14.19
CA ARG A 53 9.83 1.09 12.95
C ARG A 53 9.75 2.00 11.74
N GLN A 54 8.71 2.82 11.64
CA GLN A 54 8.51 3.77 10.54
C GLN A 54 9.56 4.88 10.56
N ARG A 55 9.91 5.44 11.72
CA ARG A 55 10.95 6.47 11.82
C ARG A 55 12.34 6.00 11.34
N ARG A 56 12.66 4.71 11.50
CA ARG A 56 13.95 4.16 11.04
C ARG A 56 14.08 4.05 9.51
N SER A 57 12.97 3.96 8.77
CA SER A 57 13.02 3.88 7.30
C SER A 57 12.30 5.01 6.57
N GLY A 58 11.60 5.92 7.27
CA GLY A 58 10.67 6.90 6.71
C GLY A 58 9.40 6.24 6.17
N ALA A 59 8.22 6.70 6.61
CA ALA A 59 6.95 6.25 6.02
C ALA A 59 6.88 6.64 4.54
N ALA A 60 7.43 7.80 4.19
CA ALA A 60 7.55 8.28 2.81
C ALA A 60 8.34 7.32 1.92
N ALA A 61 9.49 6.82 2.38
CA ALA A 61 10.32 5.92 1.57
C ALA A 61 9.63 4.57 1.35
N ARG A 62 8.94 4.03 2.37
CA ARG A 62 8.15 2.79 2.24
C ARG A 62 7.02 2.94 1.24
N VAL A 63 6.26 4.04 1.33
CA VAL A 63 5.20 4.36 0.37
C VAL A 63 5.77 4.50 -1.04
N ARG A 64 6.89 5.21 -1.21
CA ARG A 64 7.55 5.36 -2.51
C ARG A 64 7.98 4.01 -3.10
N ALA A 65 8.61 3.15 -2.30
CA ALA A 65 9.02 1.81 -2.73
C ALA A 65 7.82 0.98 -3.21
N ARG A 66 6.73 0.95 -2.43
CA ARG A 66 5.52 0.21 -2.80
C ARG A 66 4.85 0.75 -4.06
N LEU A 67 4.87 2.06 -4.29
CA LEU A 67 4.36 2.66 -5.53
C LEU A 67 5.21 2.30 -6.76
N LEU A 68 6.51 2.04 -6.59
CA LEU A 68 7.42 1.64 -7.67
C LEU A 68 7.36 0.15 -8.00
N GLU A 69 6.95 -0.70 -7.06
CA GLU A 69 6.92 -2.16 -7.26
C GLU A 69 5.91 -2.61 -8.33
N GLN A 70 4.76 -1.91 -8.45
CA GLN A 70 3.71 -2.24 -9.43
C GLN A 70 3.15 -0.96 -10.07
N PRO A 71 3.83 -0.43 -11.11
CA PRO A 71 3.38 0.76 -11.84
C PRO A 71 1.93 0.67 -12.35
N ASP A 72 1.55 -0.51 -12.82
CA ASP A 72 0.29 -0.81 -13.51
C ASP A 72 -0.93 -0.81 -12.58
N ALA A 73 -0.67 -0.92 -11.29
CA ALA A 73 -1.67 -1.09 -10.26
C ALA A 73 -1.22 -0.34 -9.00
N MET A 74 -0.93 0.96 -9.14
CA MET A 74 -0.49 1.76 -8.00
C MET A 74 -1.54 1.70 -6.87
N PRO A 75 -1.14 1.26 -5.66
CA PRO A 75 -2.06 1.13 -4.54
C PRO A 75 -2.58 2.50 -4.10
N SER A 76 -3.82 2.53 -3.62
CA SER A 76 -4.39 3.72 -3.00
C SER A 76 -3.75 3.96 -1.62
N MET A 77 -3.99 5.15 -1.07
CA MET A 77 -3.57 5.44 0.31
C MET A 77 -4.22 4.50 1.32
N ALA A 78 -5.44 4.02 1.05
CA ALA A 78 -6.15 3.08 1.92
C ALA A 78 -5.51 1.68 1.84
N ASP A 79 -5.15 1.23 0.64
CA ASP A 79 -4.47 -0.06 0.44
C ASP A 79 -3.12 -0.06 1.16
N LEU A 80 -2.33 1.01 0.98
CA LEU A 80 -1.06 1.17 1.69
C LEU A 80 -1.27 1.26 3.20
N ALA A 81 -2.24 2.02 3.69
CA ALA A 81 -2.50 2.08 5.12
C ALA A 81 -2.78 0.67 5.69
N SER A 82 -3.62 -0.12 5.01
CA SER A 82 -3.92 -1.51 5.35
C SER A 82 -2.67 -2.40 5.33
N GLU A 83 -1.86 -2.35 4.26
CA GLU A 83 -0.60 -3.11 4.14
C GLU A 83 0.40 -2.76 5.26
N LEU A 84 0.40 -1.52 5.73
CA LEU A 84 1.29 -1.06 6.80
C LEU A 84 0.67 -1.25 8.20
N HIS A 85 -0.52 -1.84 8.30
CA HIS A 85 -1.32 -2.01 9.52
C HIS A 85 -1.64 -0.69 10.24
N LEU A 86 -2.04 0.31 9.46
CA LEU A 86 -2.40 1.66 9.93
C LEU A 86 -3.77 2.06 9.41
N ASP A 87 -4.39 3.01 10.10
CA ASP A 87 -5.47 3.80 9.50
C ASP A 87 -4.90 4.91 8.58
N VAL A 88 -5.73 5.40 7.67
CA VAL A 88 -5.34 6.43 6.68
C VAL A 88 -4.90 7.75 7.33
N ARG A 89 -5.52 8.16 8.45
CA ARG A 89 -5.17 9.40 9.17
C ARG A 89 -3.79 9.26 9.81
N THR A 90 -3.47 8.10 10.36
CA THR A 90 -2.14 7.81 10.93
C THR A 90 -1.06 7.79 9.85
N LEU A 91 -1.33 7.16 8.70
CA LEU A 91 -0.40 7.23 7.57
C LEU A 91 -0.22 8.68 7.06
N ARG A 92 -1.29 9.48 6.97
CA ARG A 92 -1.18 10.92 6.62
C ARG A 92 -0.29 11.67 7.59
N ARG A 93 -0.46 11.45 8.90
CA ARG A 93 0.35 12.08 9.94
C ARG A 93 1.83 11.74 9.77
N HIS A 94 2.16 10.48 9.48
CA HIS A 94 3.55 10.08 9.26
C HIS A 94 4.15 10.69 7.99
N LEU A 95 3.41 10.71 6.88
CA LEU A 95 3.88 11.38 5.67
C LEU A 95 4.12 12.88 5.88
N ALA A 96 3.25 13.54 6.65
CA ALA A 96 3.42 14.94 7.01
C ALA A 96 4.64 15.18 7.91
N ALA A 97 4.91 14.27 8.87
CA ALA A 97 6.12 14.31 9.68
C ALA A 97 7.40 14.13 8.84
N ASP A 98 7.31 13.36 7.74
CA ASP A 98 8.37 13.21 6.74
C ASP A 98 8.39 14.38 5.71
N GLY A 99 7.58 15.43 5.90
CA GLY A 99 7.56 16.61 5.04
C GLY A 99 6.92 16.41 3.66
N THR A 100 6.07 15.38 3.49
CA THR A 100 5.48 15.05 2.19
C THR A 100 4.00 14.68 2.30
N THR A 101 3.39 14.33 1.16
CA THR A 101 2.02 13.83 1.07
C THR A 101 1.95 12.63 0.14
N PHE A 102 0.93 11.79 0.30
CA PHE A 102 0.70 10.66 -0.61
C PHE A 102 0.58 11.13 -2.07
N ARG A 103 -0.11 12.25 -2.30
CA ARG A 103 -0.25 12.83 -3.64
C ARG A 103 1.10 13.24 -4.22
N ALA A 104 1.97 13.86 -3.42
CA ALA A 104 3.31 14.26 -3.86
C ALA A 104 4.17 13.04 -4.22
N LEU A 105 4.16 12.01 -3.36
CA LEU A 105 4.89 10.75 -3.64
C LEU A 105 4.37 10.03 -4.88
N ARG A 106 3.05 9.93 -5.05
CA ARG A 106 2.45 9.34 -6.26
C ARG A 106 2.83 10.13 -7.50
N GLN A 107 2.79 11.46 -7.44
CA GLN A 107 3.17 12.31 -8.55
C GLN A 107 4.65 12.15 -8.90
N GLU A 108 5.54 12.10 -7.91
CA GLU A 108 6.97 11.85 -8.10
C GLU A 108 7.21 10.51 -8.81
N VAL A 109 6.57 9.44 -8.34
CA VAL A 109 6.70 8.10 -8.93
C VAL A 109 6.13 8.05 -10.36
N CYS A 110 4.93 8.59 -10.57
CA CYS A 110 4.35 8.74 -11.92
C CYS A 110 5.29 9.52 -12.85
N THR A 111 6.01 10.51 -12.32
CA THR A 111 6.93 11.33 -13.12
C THR A 111 8.11 10.54 -13.65
N VAL A 112 8.75 9.78 -12.77
CA VAL A 112 9.88 8.94 -13.13
C VAL A 112 9.44 7.88 -14.14
N LEU A 113 8.35 7.17 -13.84
CA LEU A 113 7.87 6.09 -14.69
C LEU A 113 7.39 6.58 -16.06
N ALA A 114 6.68 7.70 -16.13
CA ALA A 114 6.23 8.22 -17.42
C ALA A 114 7.39 8.55 -18.35
N VAL A 115 8.46 9.16 -17.82
CA VAL A 115 9.65 9.48 -18.60
C VAL A 115 10.31 8.21 -19.10
N GLU A 116 10.52 7.23 -18.23
CA GLU A 116 11.12 5.95 -18.59
C GLU A 116 10.30 5.19 -19.64
N LEU A 117 8.97 5.15 -19.49
CA LEU A 117 8.08 4.47 -20.43
C LEU A 117 8.03 5.16 -21.80
N LEU A 118 8.11 6.49 -21.85
CA LEU A 118 8.11 7.25 -23.10
C LEU A 118 9.47 7.22 -23.79
N GLU A 119 10.55 7.54 -23.07
CA GLU A 119 11.88 7.73 -23.66
C GLU A 119 12.66 6.42 -23.82
N THR A 120 12.59 5.52 -22.84
CA THR A 120 13.41 4.29 -22.83
C THR A 120 12.66 3.11 -23.43
N VAL A 121 11.39 2.92 -23.05
CA VAL A 121 10.57 1.80 -23.54
C VAL A 121 9.91 2.13 -24.89
N GLY A 122 9.64 3.42 -25.16
CA GLY A 122 9.02 3.87 -26.40
C GLY A 122 7.52 3.58 -26.50
N LEU A 123 6.81 3.52 -25.36
CA LEU A 123 5.37 3.31 -25.34
C LEU A 123 4.61 4.53 -25.86
N GLY A 124 3.46 4.29 -26.48
CA GLY A 124 2.55 5.36 -26.89
C GLY A 124 1.93 6.09 -25.69
N VAL A 125 1.61 7.37 -25.85
CA VAL A 125 1.01 8.21 -24.79
C VAL A 125 -0.25 7.59 -24.17
N GLY A 126 -1.09 6.93 -24.98
CA GLY A 126 -2.29 6.24 -24.50
C GLY A 126 -1.98 5.00 -23.64
N GLU A 127 -0.94 4.24 -24.00
CA GLU A 127 -0.51 3.07 -23.22
C GLU A 127 0.09 3.50 -21.88
N VAL A 128 0.92 4.54 -21.89
CA VAL A 128 1.48 5.13 -20.67
C VAL A 128 0.37 5.65 -19.75
N ALA A 129 -0.65 6.32 -20.31
CA ALA A 129 -1.79 6.80 -19.54
C ALA A 129 -2.54 5.66 -18.84
N ALA A 130 -2.84 4.58 -19.56
CA ALA A 130 -3.50 3.41 -19.00
C ALA A 130 -2.63 2.74 -17.92
N ARG A 131 -1.33 2.59 -18.18
CA ARG A 131 -0.38 1.94 -17.27
C ARG A 131 -0.19 2.72 -15.97
N LEU A 132 -0.28 4.05 -16.01
CA LEU A 132 -0.20 4.90 -14.81
C LEU A 132 -1.56 5.18 -14.16
N GLY A 133 -2.64 4.53 -14.62
CA GLY A 133 -3.97 4.62 -14.02
C GLY A 133 -4.71 5.93 -14.29
N TYR A 134 -4.43 6.62 -15.40
CA TYR A 134 -5.22 7.76 -15.86
C TYR A 134 -6.47 7.30 -16.62
N SER A 135 -7.54 8.09 -16.59
CA SER A 135 -8.80 7.77 -17.27
C SER A 135 -8.64 7.66 -18.79
N ASP A 136 -7.75 8.48 -19.35
CA ASP A 136 -7.49 8.59 -20.78
C ASP A 136 -6.18 9.34 -21.05
N ALA A 137 -5.75 9.33 -22.31
CA ALA A 137 -4.53 9.99 -22.77
C ALA A 137 -4.57 11.53 -22.59
N THR A 138 -5.75 12.14 -22.64
CA THR A 138 -5.94 13.59 -22.50
C THR A 138 -5.70 14.01 -21.05
N ALA A 139 -6.28 13.30 -20.08
CA ALA A 139 -6.07 13.50 -18.65
C ALA A 139 -4.59 13.32 -18.28
N PHE A 140 -3.92 12.30 -18.83
CA PHE A 140 -2.49 12.12 -18.65
C PHE A 140 -1.69 13.28 -19.27
N THR A 141 -2.00 13.70 -20.50
CA THR A 141 -1.29 14.79 -21.19
C THR A 141 -1.39 16.12 -20.44
N HIS A 142 -2.58 16.47 -19.94
CA HIS A 142 -2.77 17.67 -19.12
C HIS A 142 -2.00 17.59 -17.81
N ALA A 143 -2.04 16.44 -17.13
CA ALA A 143 -1.23 16.24 -15.95
C ALA A 143 0.25 16.40 -16.31
N PHE A 144 0.77 15.58 -17.23
CA PHE A 144 2.17 15.56 -17.67
C PHE A 144 2.70 16.95 -17.99
N THR A 145 1.97 17.70 -18.81
CA THR A 145 2.36 19.06 -19.19
C THR A 145 2.42 19.99 -17.98
N ARG A 146 1.50 19.85 -17.02
CA ARG A 146 1.51 20.65 -15.79
C ARG A 146 2.75 20.41 -14.94
N TRP A 147 3.26 19.17 -14.83
CA TRP A 147 4.42 18.87 -13.99
C TRP A 147 5.76 18.78 -14.72
N LYS A 148 5.81 18.59 -16.04
CA LYS A 148 7.03 18.63 -16.86
C LYS A 148 7.24 19.93 -17.65
N GLY A 149 6.20 20.76 -17.80
CA GLY A 149 6.24 22.00 -18.57
C GLY A 149 6.16 21.82 -20.10
N LYS A 150 6.14 20.59 -20.59
CA LYS A 150 6.03 20.24 -22.02
C LYS A 150 5.15 19.00 -22.19
N PRO A 151 4.49 18.83 -23.36
CA PRO A 151 3.64 17.66 -23.59
C PRO A 151 4.45 16.36 -23.69
N PRO A 152 3.83 15.19 -23.43
CA PRO A 152 4.46 13.88 -23.60
C PRO A 152 5.03 13.66 -25.00
N SER A 153 4.39 14.22 -26.03
CA SER A 153 4.81 14.13 -27.43
C SER A 153 6.16 14.77 -27.75
N ALA A 154 6.73 15.54 -26.81
CA ALA A 154 8.09 16.04 -26.94
C ALA A 154 9.15 15.02 -26.50
N LEU A 155 8.74 13.88 -25.94
CA LEU A 155 9.59 12.78 -25.47
C LEU A 155 9.37 11.47 -26.23
N SER A 156 8.19 11.30 -26.84
CA SER A 156 7.81 10.12 -27.63
C SER A 156 8.23 10.23 -29.09
#